data_AF-A0A937NVN1-F1
#
_entry.id   AF-A0A937NVN1-F1
#
_cell.length_a   1.000
_cell.length_b   1.000
_cell.length_c   1.000
_cell.angle_alpha   90.00
_cell.angle_beta   90.00
_cell.angle_gamma   90.00
#
_symmetry.space_group_name_H-M   'P 1'
#
loop_
_entity.id
_entity.type
_entity.pdbx_description
1 polymer ?
#
loop_
_entity_poly.entity_id
_entity_poly.type
_entity_poly.pdbx_seq_one_letter_code
_entity_poly.pdbx_strand_id
1 'polypeptide(L)'
;MTTNVTHEWMDDTVPYICWDRQWTVADIRQRLASTEGVERHRIMAWLMRELKTPEVWFFLKPTEVQREFDGISRWLGPARPLWTYLLRIWHELGKL
;
A
#
# COMPACT_ATOMS: atom_id res chain seq x y z
N MET A 1 13.41 20.98 -5.78
CA MET A 1 11.94 21.02 -5.95
C MET A 1 11.47 19.63 -6.31
N THR A 2 11.18 18.79 -5.32
CA THR A 2 10.58 17.47 -5.56
C THR A 2 9.08 17.67 -5.66
N THR A 3 8.55 17.66 -6.87
CA THR A 3 7.11 17.63 -7.10
C THR A 3 6.56 16.35 -6.47
N ASN A 4 5.85 16.49 -5.36
CA ASN A 4 4.94 15.45 -4.86
C ASN A 4 3.79 15.36 -5.87
N VAL A 5 4.02 14.69 -7.00
CA VAL A 5 2.95 14.31 -7.90
C VAL A 5 2.33 13.07 -7.27
N THR A 6 1.35 13.28 -6.38
CA THR A 6 0.33 12.25 -6.17
C THR A 6 -0.27 11.98 -7.54
N HIS A 7 0.03 10.82 -8.12
CA HIS A 7 -0.56 10.43 -9.37
C HIS A 7 -2.07 10.25 -9.12
N GLU A 8 -2.88 11.15 -9.65
CA GLU A 8 -4.34 11.01 -9.58
C GLU A 8 -4.75 9.87 -10.49
N TRP A 9 -5.19 8.77 -9.89
CA TRP A 9 -5.71 7.62 -10.61
C TRP A 9 -7.22 7.70 -10.72
N MET A 10 -7.75 7.42 -11.91
CA MET A 10 -9.18 7.26 -12.13
C MET A 10 -9.59 5.82 -11.81
N ASP A 11 -10.85 5.61 -11.45
CA ASP A 11 -11.33 4.30 -11.00
C ASP A 11 -11.19 3.20 -12.06
N ASP A 12 -11.26 3.54 -13.35
CA ASP A 12 -11.09 2.64 -14.50
C ASP A 12 -9.63 2.48 -14.95
N THR A 13 -8.69 3.23 -14.36
CA THR A 13 -7.26 3.11 -14.68
C THR A 13 -6.73 1.76 -14.22
N VAL A 14 -5.98 1.07 -15.07
CA VAL A 14 -5.20 -0.12 -14.71
C VAL A 14 -3.81 0.32 -14.26
N PRO A 15 -3.45 0.20 -12.97
CA PRO A 15 -2.12 0.61 -12.49
C PRO A 15 -0.99 -0.15 -13.17
N TYR A 16 0.18 0.47 -13.29
CA TYR A 16 1.35 -0.17 -13.92
C TYR A 16 1.81 -1.46 -13.20
N ILE A 17 1.51 -1.59 -11.90
CA ILE A 17 1.80 -2.79 -11.11
C ILE A 17 0.92 -3.99 -11.50
N CYS A 18 -0.18 -3.75 -12.22
CA CYS A 18 -1.11 -4.75 -12.74
C CYS A 18 -0.66 -5.25 -14.13
N TRP A 19 0.64 -5.49 -14.34
CA TRP A 19 1.12 -6.02 -15.63
C TRP A 19 0.71 -7.49 -15.84
N ASP A 20 0.52 -8.24 -14.74
CA ASP A 20 0.15 -9.66 -14.73
C ASP A 20 -1.36 -9.92 -14.59
N ARG A 21 -2.14 -8.87 -14.29
CA ARG A 21 -3.58 -8.94 -13.98
C ARG A 21 -4.28 -7.71 -14.52
N GLN A 22 -5.51 -7.81 -14.99
CA GLN A 22 -6.23 -6.63 -15.52
C GLN A 22 -7.10 -5.97 -14.44
N TRP A 23 -6.53 -5.62 -13.28
CA TRP A 23 -7.27 -4.97 -12.20
C TRP A 23 -7.21 -3.45 -12.34
N THR A 24 -8.38 -2.83 -12.36
CA THR A 24 -8.53 -1.38 -12.26
C THR A 24 -8.29 -0.89 -10.82
N VAL A 25 -8.23 0.43 -10.65
CA VAL A 25 -8.20 1.06 -9.32
C VAL A 25 -9.43 0.70 -8.50
N ALA A 26 -10.61 0.72 -9.12
CA ALA A 26 -11.86 0.29 -8.49
C ALA A 26 -11.80 -1.17 -8.04
N ASP A 27 -11.25 -2.06 -8.88
CA ASP A 27 -11.06 -3.47 -8.54
C ASP A 27 -10.20 -3.69 -7.30
N ILE A 28 -9.10 -2.95 -7.18
CA ILE A 28 -8.20 -3.03 -6.03
C ILE A 28 -8.90 -2.51 -4.78
N ARG A 29 -9.58 -1.36 -4.87
CA ARG A 29 -10.35 -0.78 -3.76
C ARG A 29 -11.46 -1.72 -3.29
N GLN A 30 -12.19 -2.32 -4.22
CA GLN A 30 -13.24 -3.29 -3.91
C GLN A 30 -12.67 -4.51 -3.19
N ARG A 31 -11.56 -5.07 -3.67
CA ARG A 31 -10.90 -6.23 -3.02
C ARG A 31 -10.37 -5.90 -1.65
N LEU A 32 -9.77 -4.72 -1.48
CA LEU A 32 -9.42 -4.23 -0.16
C LEU A 32 -10.67 -4.15 0.71
N ALA A 33 -11.78 -3.58 0.25
CA ALA A 33 -13.00 -3.47 1.06
C ALA A 33 -13.67 -4.83 1.38
N SER A 34 -13.60 -5.81 0.49
CA SER A 34 -14.32 -7.08 0.61
C SER A 34 -13.51 -8.22 1.23
N THR A 35 -12.22 -8.03 1.50
CA THR A 35 -11.35 -9.05 2.08
C THR A 35 -10.87 -8.67 3.48
N GLU A 36 -10.65 -9.70 4.30
CA GLU A 36 -10.13 -9.58 5.66
C GLU A 36 -8.96 -10.54 5.89
N GLY A 37 -8.28 -10.36 7.02
CA GLY A 37 -7.19 -11.23 7.46
C GLY A 37 -6.09 -11.40 6.41
N VAL A 38 -5.66 -12.64 6.21
CA VAL A 38 -4.48 -12.97 5.38
C VAL A 38 -4.63 -12.53 3.93
N GLU A 39 -5.83 -12.62 3.34
CA GLU A 39 -6.05 -12.22 1.95
C GLU A 39 -5.87 -10.72 1.78
N ARG A 40 -6.48 -9.92 2.66
CA ARG A 40 -6.29 -8.46 2.71
C ARG A 40 -4.82 -8.11 2.91
N HIS A 41 -4.14 -8.76 3.86
CA HIS A 41 -2.72 -8.51 4.15
C HIS A 41 -1.82 -8.79 2.94
N ARG A 42 -2.13 -9.80 2.12
CA ARG A 42 -1.39 -10.08 0.88
C ARG A 42 -1.57 -8.99 -0.16
N ILE A 43 -2.78 -8.45 -0.31
CA ILE A 43 -3.05 -7.32 -1.22
C ILE A 43 -2.31 -6.07 -0.74
N MET A 44 -2.39 -5.75 0.55
CA MET A 44 -1.67 -4.62 1.14
C MET A 44 -0.15 -4.74 0.94
N ALA A 45 0.42 -5.92 1.21
CA ALA A 45 1.84 -6.18 1.03
C ALA A 45 2.28 -6.08 -0.44
N TRP A 46 1.45 -6.54 -1.38
CA TRP A 46 1.70 -6.38 -2.81
C TRP A 46 1.77 -4.91 -3.21
N LEU A 47 0.78 -4.09 -2.81
CA LEU A 47 0.80 -2.64 -3.06
C LEU A 47 2.06 -1.98 -2.50
N MET A 48 2.41 -2.31 -1.25
CA MET A 48 3.60 -1.78 -0.57
C MET A 48 4.93 -2.20 -1.22
N ARG A 49 4.96 -3.32 -1.94
CA ARG A 49 6.16 -3.79 -2.63
C ARG A 49 6.35 -3.14 -4.00
N GLU A 50 5.26 -2.96 -4.73
CA GLU A 50 5.32 -2.62 -6.15
C GLU A 50 5.12 -1.11 -6.42
N LEU A 51 4.46 -0.38 -5.51
CA LEU A 51 4.22 1.05 -5.63
C LEU A 51 5.32 1.90 -4.99
N LYS A 52 5.47 3.12 -5.49
CA LYS A 52 6.23 4.15 -4.77
C LYS A 52 5.49 4.49 -3.47
N THR A 53 6.24 4.80 -2.41
CA THR A 53 5.66 5.09 -1.09
C THR A 53 4.50 6.10 -1.11
N PRO A 54 4.55 7.24 -1.85
CA PRO A 54 3.41 8.15 -1.92
C PRO A 54 2.16 7.57 -2.59
N GLU A 55 2.33 6.70 -3.59
CA GLU A 55 1.24 6.07 -4.34
C GLU A 55 0.54 4.98 -3.51
N VAL A 56 1.24 4.35 -2.56
CA VAL A 56 0.61 3.41 -1.60
C VAL A 56 -0.53 4.08 -0.83
N TRP A 57 -0.36 5.36 -0.50
CA TRP A 57 -1.35 6.13 0.26
C TRP A 57 -2.59 6.50 -0.55
N PHE A 58 -2.57 6.27 -1.87
CA PHE A 58 -3.75 6.36 -2.69
C PHE A 58 -4.76 5.21 -2.41
N PHE A 59 -4.27 4.07 -1.93
CA PHE A 59 -5.10 2.90 -1.58
C PHE A 59 -5.23 2.65 -0.10
N LEU A 60 -4.16 2.87 0.65
CA LEU A 60 -4.06 2.49 2.05
C LEU A 60 -3.95 3.71 2.94
N LYS A 61 -4.48 3.62 4.15
CA LYS A 61 -4.24 4.64 5.17
C LYS A 61 -2.99 4.31 5.97
N PRO A 62 -2.12 5.29 6.27
CA PRO A 62 -0.97 5.09 7.15
C PRO A 62 -1.30 4.37 8.47
N THR A 63 -2.37 4.79 9.14
CA THR A 63 -2.83 4.22 10.43
C THR A 63 -3.33 2.80 10.29
N GLU A 64 -3.94 2.47 9.15
CA GLU A 64 -4.36 1.10 8.85
C GLU A 64 -3.14 0.20 8.60
N VAL A 65 -2.16 0.66 7.83
CA VAL A 65 -0.92 -0.10 7.60
C VAL A 65 -0.18 -0.36 8.91
N GLN A 66 -0.10 0.63 9.79
CA GLN A 66 0.52 0.47 11.11
C GLN A 66 -0.22 -0.57 11.96
N ARG A 67 -1.54 -0.49 12.06
CA ARG A 67 -2.37 -1.43 12.84
C ARG A 67 -2.21 -2.87 12.35
N GLU A 68 -2.17 -3.07 11.04
CA GLU A 68 -2.12 -4.39 10.42
C GLU A 68 -0.68 -4.89 10.15
N PHE A 69 0.35 -4.13 10.54
CA PHE A 69 1.72 -4.34 10.05
C PHE A 69 2.28 -5.72 10.40
N ASP A 70 1.94 -6.28 11.56
CA ASP A 70 2.38 -7.62 11.95
C ASP A 70 1.85 -8.72 11.01
N GLY A 71 0.63 -8.54 10.49
CA GLY A 71 0.04 -9.42 9.48
C GLY A 71 0.66 -9.24 8.10
N ILE A 72 0.93 -7.99 7.71
CA ILE A 72 1.49 -7.60 6.41
C ILE A 72 2.96 -7.98 6.29
N SER A 73 3.75 -7.75 7.34
CA SER A 73 5.22 -7.71 7.28
C SER A 73 5.85 -9.03 6.84
N ARG A 74 5.19 -10.16 7.10
CA ARG A 74 5.62 -11.49 6.63
C ARG A 74 5.60 -11.64 5.10
N TRP A 75 4.84 -10.81 4.39
CA TRP A 75 4.67 -10.85 2.93
C TRP A 75 5.48 -9.79 2.17
N LEU A 76 6.16 -8.89 2.89
CA LEU A 76 6.90 -7.78 2.29
C LEU A 76 8.26 -8.19 1.71
N GLY A 77 8.83 -9.32 2.16
CA GLY A 77 10.13 -9.78 1.70
C GLY A 77 11.21 -8.68 1.80
N PRO A 78 11.96 -8.37 0.72
CA PRO A 78 12.99 -7.32 0.73
C PRO A 78 12.48 -5.91 1.02
N ALA A 79 11.19 -5.61 0.82
CA ALA A 79 10.63 -4.30 1.13
C ALA A 79 10.44 -4.07 2.64
N ARG A 80 10.48 -5.14 3.47
CA ARG A 80 10.20 -5.06 4.91
C ARG A 80 11.06 -4.04 5.66
N PRO A 81 12.40 -3.95 5.47
CA PRO A 81 13.22 -3.01 6.22
C PRO A 81 12.85 -1.55 5.96
N LEU A 82 12.54 -1.20 4.69
CA LEU A 82 12.08 0.14 4.31
C LEU A 82 10.81 0.52 5.06
N TRP A 83 9.78 -0.34 5.00
CA TRP A 83 8.49 -0.06 5.64
C TRP A 83 8.57 -0.05 7.16
N THR A 84 9.37 -0.94 7.74
CA THR A 84 9.64 -0.94 9.19
C THR A 84 10.27 0.38 9.62
N TYR A 85 11.26 0.86 8.86
CA TYR A 85 11.90 2.15 9.12
C TYR A 85 10.93 3.33 8.96
N LEU A 86 10.17 3.39 7.87
CA LEU A 86 9.23 4.47 7.60
C LEU A 86 8.16 4.60 8.69
N LEU A 87 7.53 3.49 9.08
CA LEU A 87 6.50 3.49 10.13
C LEU A 87 7.08 3.90 11.48
N ARG A 88 8.30 3.43 11.81
CA ARG A 88 9.01 3.85 13.04
C ARG A 88 9.23 5.37 13.08
N ILE A 89 9.78 5.93 12.00
CA ILE A 89 10.04 7.38 11.92
C ILE A 89 8.74 8.18 12.00
N TRP A 90 7.66 7.73 11.37
CA TRP A 90 6.37 8.42 11.44
C TRP A 90 5.76 8.41 12.83
N HIS A 91 5.89 7.30 13.57
CA HIS A 91 5.50 7.23 14.96
C HIS A 91 6.35 8.16 15.85
N GLU A 92 7.68 8.17 15.68
CA GLU A 92 8.59 9.07 16.40
C GLU A 92 8.29 10.56 16.16
N LEU A 93 7.77 10.91 14.98
CA LEU A 93 7.36 12.27 14.62
C LEU A 93 5.91 12.63 15.02
N GLY A 94 5.17 11.72 15.66
CA GLY A 94 3.77 11.93 16.05
C GLY A 94 2.81 12.10 14.87
N LYS A 95 3.11 11.45 13.72
CA LYS A 95 2.28 11.47 12.50
C LYS A 95 1.38 10.25 12.36
N LEU A 96 1.58 9.27 13.24
CA LEU A 96 0.87 8.02 13.41
C LEU A 96 0.65 7.82 14.91
#